data_AF-A0A2D4PG96-F1
#
_entry.id   AF-A0A2D4PG96-F1
#
_cell.length_a   1.000
_cell.length_b   1.000
_cell.length_c   1.000
_cell.angle_alpha   90.00
_cell.angle_beta   90.00
_cell.angle_gamma   90.00
#
_symmetry.space_group_name_H-M   'P 1'
#
loop_
_entity.id
_entity.type
_entity.pdbx_description
1 polymer ?
#
loop_
_entity_poly.entity_id
_entity_poly.type
_entity_poly.pdbx_seq_one_letter_code
_entity_poly.pdbx_strand_id
1 'polypeptide(L)'
;AEYMGVQERNRFFSVFYLAINAGSLISTFLTPVLRGGVQCFGGDCYALAFGVPAALMIVALVVFITGNRLYKKSPPQGNILLEVCKCIVFALGNRIRNRSPEISKREHWLDWASEKYSNQLITEVKMVTQVLFLFIPLPMFWALFDQQGSRWTLQATKMNADFGGFVLQPDQMQFLNPLLILVFIPVFDFGLYPLVNLCRLNFTPIKKMATGMILASLAFAAAAIVELKIEENAMPIPVPKESYIRVLNLADSDVELTIEGYDLFRQPIKPFQDPAEYSRLILNSDQQFIQVKIQHQGLSSTCNHSIDEMSVNSLIIYKRGGNLTTNIIEDMQKKPSEGMAAVRFINTLEWDVSITLGEEKFTTVNKSYGVSDYRTLPRGRYNNAKFQMRAEVSALKLGLLEFGASYTFVLTQASTETLQAWKIEDIPANNVHISWQIPQYLLISAGEVMFSITGLAFSYSQAPVSMKSVLQAGWLLTVAFGNIIVLIVAQSAPLVQWAEFILFAMLLFIVFVIFSIMGYFYVSTDPEELADKGNEHETSSKKKHGWPCYQENKAIKGCKYWS
;
A
#
# COMPACT_ATOMS: atom_id res chain seq x y z
N ALA A 1 -22.22 13.23 23.67
CA ALA A 1 -22.43 14.24 22.61
C ALA A 1 -23.89 14.73 22.52
N GLU A 2 -24.89 13.86 22.69
CA GLU A 2 -26.32 14.21 22.53
C GLU A 2 -26.87 15.30 23.48
N TYR A 3 -26.28 15.50 24.67
CA TYR A 3 -26.79 16.42 25.70
C TYR A 3 -25.96 17.70 25.89
N MET A 4 -24.93 17.93 25.08
CA MET A 4 -24.10 19.13 25.15
C MET A 4 -24.76 20.29 24.39
N GLY A 5 -24.61 21.51 24.88
CA GLY A 5 -24.97 22.71 24.13
C GLY A 5 -24.24 22.73 22.76
N VAL A 6 -24.85 23.33 21.73
CA VAL A 6 -24.34 23.29 20.35
C VAL A 6 -22.85 23.70 20.27
N GLN A 7 -22.44 24.71 21.05
CA GLN A 7 -21.08 25.21 21.11
C GLN A 7 -20.10 24.24 21.79
N GLU A 8 -20.50 23.60 22.89
CA GLU A 8 -19.70 22.57 23.59
C GLU A 8 -19.52 21.31 22.73
N ARG A 9 -20.58 20.92 22.02
CA ARG A 9 -20.56 19.78 21.10
C ARG A 9 -19.60 20.01 19.94
N ASN A 10 -19.61 21.20 19.33
CA ASN A 10 -18.67 21.55 18.27
C ASN A 10 -17.22 21.54 18.79
N ARG A 11 -16.97 22.10 19.98
CA ARG A 11 -15.64 22.07 20.60
C ARG A 11 -15.16 20.64 20.88
N PHE A 12 -16.05 19.77 21.39
CA PHE A 12 -15.74 18.36 21.60
C PHE A 12 -15.36 17.66 20.29
N PHE A 13 -16.14 17.84 19.21
CA PHE A 13 -15.85 17.23 17.93
C PHE A 13 -14.55 17.75 17.30
N SER A 14 -14.22 19.04 17.46
CA SER A 14 -12.93 19.57 17.00
C SER A 14 -11.75 18.96 17.74
N VAL A 15 -11.83 18.82 19.08
CA VAL A 15 -10.77 18.18 19.88
C VAL A 15 -10.66 16.68 19.54
N PHE A 16 -11.79 16.01 19.35
CA PHE A 16 -11.82 14.60 18.93
C PHE A 16 -11.18 14.40 17.55
N TYR A 17 -11.48 15.29 16.61
CA TYR A 17 -10.89 15.28 15.27
C TYR A 17 -9.36 15.49 15.31
N LEU A 18 -8.90 16.45 16.13
CA LEU A 18 -7.47 16.68 16.35
C LEU A 18 -6.80 15.43 16.94
N ALA A 19 -7.42 14.80 17.94
CA ALA A 19 -6.88 13.61 18.60
C ALA A 19 -6.76 12.41 17.65
N ILE A 20 -7.75 12.18 16.77
CA ILE A 20 -7.70 11.10 15.77
C ILE A 20 -6.51 11.29 14.83
N ASN A 21 -6.37 12.47 14.24
CA ASN A 21 -5.32 12.70 13.26
C ASN A 21 -3.93 12.73 13.91
N ALA A 22 -3.79 13.33 15.09
CA ALA A 22 -2.54 13.28 15.86
C ALA A 22 -2.18 11.84 16.25
N GLY A 23 -3.15 11.06 16.72
CA GLY A 23 -2.96 9.65 17.06
C GLY A 23 -2.56 8.82 15.83
N SER A 24 -3.19 9.02 14.69
CA SER A 24 -2.82 8.36 13.43
C SER A 24 -1.42 8.73 13.00
N LEU A 25 -1.07 10.02 12.99
CA LEU A 25 0.27 10.48 12.59
C LEU A 25 1.37 9.92 13.49
N ILE A 26 1.17 9.98 14.81
CA ILE A 26 2.14 9.44 15.79
C ILE A 26 2.25 7.91 15.63
N SER A 27 1.13 7.20 15.53
CA SER A 27 1.11 5.74 15.43
C SER A 27 1.80 5.25 14.16
N THR A 28 1.48 5.84 13.00
CA THR A 28 2.05 5.44 11.71
C THR A 28 3.55 5.71 11.62
N PHE A 29 4.05 6.73 12.32
CA PHE A 29 5.49 7.00 12.36
C PHE A 29 6.23 6.18 13.42
N LEU A 30 5.69 6.10 14.64
CA LEU A 30 6.37 5.52 15.81
C LEU A 30 6.33 3.99 15.82
N THR A 31 5.23 3.37 15.38
CA THR A 31 5.09 1.89 15.42
C THR A 31 6.17 1.18 14.59
N PRO A 32 6.49 1.62 13.36
CA PRO A 32 7.63 1.08 12.61
C PRO A 32 8.98 1.28 13.30
N VAL A 33 9.19 2.41 13.97
CA VAL A 33 10.43 2.69 14.73
C VAL A 33 10.57 1.72 15.90
N LEU A 34 9.48 1.43 16.60
CA LEU A 34 9.48 0.44 17.69
C LEU A 34 9.72 -0.99 17.16
N ARG A 35 9.24 -1.31 15.95
CA ARG A 35 9.48 -2.59 15.29
C ARG A 35 10.95 -2.76 14.87
N GLY A 36 11.49 -1.82 14.09
CA GLY A 36 12.81 -1.96 13.46
C GLY A 36 13.98 -1.40 14.28
N GLY A 37 13.72 -0.50 15.23
CA GLY A 37 14.75 0.14 16.06
C GLY A 37 15.16 -0.67 17.29
N VAL A 38 14.37 -1.67 17.68
CA VAL A 38 14.65 -2.56 18.81
C VAL A 38 14.65 -3.98 18.28
N GLN A 39 15.72 -4.74 18.58
CA GLN A 39 15.75 -6.16 18.26
C GLN A 39 15.15 -6.99 19.40
N CYS A 40 14.20 -7.85 19.07
CA CYS A 40 13.64 -8.83 19.99
C CYS A 40 13.76 -10.22 19.36
N PHE A 41 14.20 -11.21 20.14
CA PHE A 41 14.32 -12.60 19.68
C PHE A 41 15.17 -12.80 18.41
N GLY A 42 16.20 -11.97 18.22
CA GLY A 42 17.12 -12.07 17.08
C GLY A 42 16.61 -11.46 15.77
N GLY A 43 15.56 -10.63 15.80
CA GLY A 43 15.07 -9.89 14.64
C GLY A 43 14.21 -8.68 15.03
N ASP A 44 13.40 -8.18 14.10
CA ASP A 44 12.47 -7.07 14.33
C ASP A 44 11.51 -7.34 15.51
N CYS A 45 11.32 -6.33 16.37
CA CYS A 45 10.49 -6.47 17.56
C CYS A 45 9.00 -6.24 17.30
N TYR A 46 8.35 -7.19 16.63
CA TYR A 46 6.89 -7.20 16.47
C TYR A 46 6.14 -7.21 17.81
N ALA A 47 6.70 -7.85 18.83
CA ALA A 47 6.09 -7.90 20.16
C ALA A 47 5.90 -6.50 20.78
N LEU A 48 6.88 -5.60 20.60
CA LEU A 48 6.78 -4.23 21.10
C LEU A 48 5.81 -3.41 20.24
N ALA A 49 5.88 -3.56 18.91
CA ALA A 49 5.01 -2.87 17.97
C ALA A 49 3.52 -3.19 18.18
N PHE A 50 3.16 -4.44 18.50
CA PHE A 50 1.79 -4.83 18.83
C PHE A 50 1.44 -4.68 20.31
N GLY A 51 2.42 -4.82 21.21
CA GLY A 51 2.23 -4.73 22.65
C GLY A 51 1.85 -3.33 23.13
N VAL A 52 2.45 -2.29 22.56
CA VAL A 52 2.16 -0.89 22.93
C VAL A 52 0.69 -0.52 22.62
N PRO A 53 0.15 -0.72 21.40
CA PRO A 53 -1.28 -0.51 21.11
C PRO A 53 -2.21 -1.34 22.01
N ALA A 54 -1.86 -2.60 22.29
CA ALA A 54 -2.66 -3.45 23.18
C ALA A 54 -2.73 -2.88 24.60
N ALA A 55 -1.60 -2.42 25.15
CA ALA A 55 -1.56 -1.77 26.46
C ALA A 55 -2.37 -0.46 26.48
N LEU A 56 -2.26 0.37 25.44
CA LEU A 56 -3.04 1.59 25.29
C LEU A 56 -4.55 1.30 25.22
N MET A 57 -4.96 0.22 24.53
CA MET A 57 -6.36 -0.21 24.48
C MET A 57 -6.88 -0.67 25.85
N ILE A 58 -6.07 -1.37 26.64
CA ILE A 58 -6.41 -1.74 28.03
C ILE A 58 -6.60 -0.48 28.88
N VAL A 59 -5.69 0.49 28.78
CA VAL A 59 -5.81 1.78 29.49
C VAL A 59 -7.10 2.50 29.08
N ALA A 60 -7.39 2.56 27.77
CA ALA A 60 -8.62 3.17 27.27
C ALA A 60 -9.88 2.46 27.82
N LEU A 61 -9.87 1.13 27.89
CA LEU A 61 -10.96 0.34 28.47
C LEU A 61 -11.14 0.62 29.97
N VAL A 62 -10.04 0.69 30.74
CA VAL A 62 -10.09 1.01 32.17
C VAL A 62 -10.67 2.41 32.40
N VAL A 63 -10.25 3.40 31.62
CA VAL A 63 -10.80 4.77 31.67
C VAL A 63 -12.30 4.77 31.34
N PHE A 64 -12.71 4.05 30.29
CA PHE A 64 -14.11 3.94 29.87
C PHE A 64 -14.99 3.29 30.96
N ILE A 65 -14.53 2.19 31.57
CA ILE A 65 -15.26 1.50 32.64
C ILE A 65 -15.37 2.38 33.88
N THR A 66 -14.31 3.10 34.25
CA THR A 66 -14.30 4.03 35.38
C THR A 66 -15.30 5.17 35.18
N GLY A 67 -15.46 5.63 33.93
CA GLY A 67 -16.42 6.66 33.53
C GLY A 67 -17.90 6.23 33.51
N ASN A 68 -18.20 4.93 33.64
CA ASN A 68 -19.56 4.38 33.48
C ASN A 68 -20.61 5.03 34.40
N ARG A 69 -20.22 5.48 35.60
CA ARG A 69 -21.13 6.16 36.54
C ARG A 69 -21.51 7.58 36.10
N LEU A 70 -20.73 8.19 35.22
CA LEU A 70 -20.95 9.55 34.70
C LEU A 70 -21.77 9.55 33.40
N TYR A 71 -21.99 8.39 32.79
CA TYR A 71 -22.71 8.28 31.52
C TYR A 71 -24.22 8.28 31.72
N LYS A 72 -24.90 9.18 30.99
CA LYS A 72 -26.36 9.15 30.84
C LYS A 72 -26.73 8.09 29.79
N LYS A 73 -27.38 7.01 30.24
CA LYS A 73 -27.76 5.87 29.39
C LYS A 73 -29.14 6.12 28.78
N SER A 74 -29.20 6.34 27.47
CA SER A 74 -30.45 6.49 26.74
C SER A 74 -31.14 5.12 26.58
N PRO A 75 -32.48 5.04 26.62
CA PRO A 75 -33.21 3.79 26.40
C PRO A 75 -32.96 3.29 24.96
N PRO A 76 -32.95 1.97 24.74
CA PRO A 76 -32.72 1.40 23.41
C PRO A 76 -33.85 1.82 22.46
N GLN A 77 -33.50 2.53 21.38
CA GLN A 77 -34.39 2.73 20.25
C GLN A 77 -34.43 1.43 19.43
N GLY A 78 -35.59 1.06 18.87
CA GLY A 78 -35.81 -0.21 18.18
C GLY A 78 -34.86 -0.50 17.02
N ASN A 79 -34.83 -1.73 16.53
CA ASN A 79 -33.91 -2.14 15.46
C ASN A 79 -34.44 -1.73 14.07
N ILE A 80 -34.15 -0.49 13.69
CA ILE A 80 -34.59 0.07 12.41
C ILE A 80 -33.98 -0.64 11.20
N LEU A 81 -32.76 -1.18 11.34
CA LEU A 81 -32.11 -1.95 10.28
C LEU A 81 -32.92 -3.23 9.95
N LEU A 82 -33.39 -3.93 10.99
CA LEU A 82 -34.21 -5.12 10.82
C LEU A 82 -35.56 -4.79 10.15
N GLU A 83 -36.16 -3.66 10.50
CA GLU A 83 -37.40 -3.19 9.87
C GLU A 83 -37.19 -2.86 8.39
N VAL A 84 -36.10 -2.15 8.05
CA VAL A 84 -35.73 -1.85 6.67
C VAL A 84 -35.53 -3.15 5.86
N CYS A 85 -34.77 -4.11 6.38
CA CYS A 85 -34.55 -5.40 5.72
C CYS A 85 -35.85 -6.18 5.50
N LYS A 86 -36.72 -6.26 6.53
CA LYS A 86 -38.03 -6.93 6.42
C LYS A 86 -38.95 -6.22 5.42
N CYS A 87 -38.92 -4.89 5.35
CA CYS A 87 -39.68 -4.12 4.38
C CYS A 87 -39.23 -4.42 2.95
N ILE A 88 -37.91 -4.42 2.70
CA ILE A 88 -37.32 -4.72 1.39
C ILE A 88 -37.64 -6.17 0.96
N VAL A 89 -37.42 -7.15 1.83
CA VAL A 89 -37.70 -8.57 1.54
C VAL A 89 -39.18 -8.80 1.28
N PHE A 90 -40.07 -8.15 2.06
CA PHE A 90 -41.52 -8.24 1.83
C PHE A 90 -41.92 -7.61 0.50
N ALA A 91 -41.40 -6.44 0.15
CA ALA A 91 -41.65 -5.78 -1.15
C ALA A 91 -41.20 -6.65 -2.33
N LEU A 92 -40.00 -7.23 -2.25
CA LEU A 92 -39.46 -8.14 -3.27
C LEU A 92 -40.29 -9.42 -3.40
N GLY A 93 -40.62 -10.06 -2.27
CA GLY A 93 -41.45 -11.27 -2.25
C GLY A 93 -42.84 -11.03 -2.84
N ASN A 94 -43.49 -9.93 -2.46
CA ASN A 94 -44.82 -9.58 -2.96
C ASN A 94 -44.79 -9.22 -4.45
N ARG A 95 -43.73 -8.54 -4.93
CA ARG A 95 -43.51 -8.26 -6.35
C ARG A 95 -43.32 -9.53 -7.19
N ILE A 96 -42.58 -10.52 -6.67
CA ILE A 96 -42.35 -11.79 -7.37
C ILE A 96 -43.64 -12.62 -7.41
N ARG A 97 -44.41 -12.63 -6.31
CA ARG A 97 -45.68 -13.38 -6.20
C ARG A 97 -46.80 -12.79 -7.06
N ASN A 98 -46.84 -11.46 -7.22
CA ASN A 98 -47.89 -10.76 -7.95
C ASN A 98 -47.44 -10.30 -9.36
N ARG A 99 -46.49 -10.99 -9.99
CA ARG A 99 -45.95 -10.70 -11.33
C ARG A 99 -46.91 -11.11 -12.47
N SER A 100 -48.23 -11.09 -12.22
CA SER A 100 -49.26 -11.43 -13.21
C SER A 100 -49.60 -10.21 -14.08
N PRO A 101 -49.86 -10.36 -15.40
CA PRO A 101 -50.21 -9.26 -16.30
C PRO A 101 -51.54 -8.55 -15.97
N GLU A 102 -52.39 -9.13 -15.12
CA GLU A 102 -53.70 -8.56 -14.73
C GLU A 102 -53.63 -7.51 -13.60
N ILE A 103 -52.49 -7.33 -12.93
CA ILE A 103 -52.36 -6.40 -11.81
C ILE A 103 -51.68 -5.11 -12.29
N SER A 104 -52.30 -3.95 -12.02
CA SER A 104 -51.75 -2.65 -12.40
C SER A 104 -50.35 -2.45 -11.79
N LYS A 105 -49.36 -2.14 -12.62
CA LYS A 105 -47.99 -1.85 -12.17
C LYS A 105 -48.00 -0.62 -11.26
N ARG A 106 -47.45 -0.74 -10.05
CA ARG A 106 -47.18 0.40 -9.16
C ARG A 106 -46.03 1.25 -9.71
N GLU A 107 -46.01 2.54 -9.39
CA GLU A 107 -44.98 3.49 -9.87
C GLU A 107 -43.57 3.12 -9.39
N HIS A 108 -43.42 2.65 -8.14
CA HIS A 108 -42.14 2.19 -7.60
C HIS A 108 -42.20 0.76 -7.04
N TRP A 109 -41.11 -0.01 -7.15
CA TRP A 109 -41.06 -1.41 -6.71
C TRP A 109 -41.20 -1.61 -5.19
N LEU A 110 -40.86 -0.59 -4.40
CA LEU A 110 -41.04 -0.59 -2.94
C LEU A 110 -42.50 -0.35 -2.52
N ASP A 111 -43.38 0.12 -3.41
CA ASP A 111 -44.78 0.38 -3.07
C ASP A 111 -45.57 -0.91 -2.79
N TRP A 112 -45.03 -2.07 -3.20
CA TRP A 112 -45.59 -3.38 -2.84
C TRP A 112 -45.54 -3.69 -1.33
N ALA A 113 -44.84 -2.88 -0.54
CA ALA A 113 -44.84 -2.94 0.92
C ALA A 113 -46.01 -2.19 1.59
N SER A 114 -46.80 -1.41 0.84
CA SER A 114 -47.85 -0.55 1.42
C SER A 114 -48.97 -1.31 2.14
N GLU A 115 -49.08 -2.62 1.90
CA GLU A 115 -50.05 -3.50 2.56
C GLU A 115 -49.70 -3.75 4.03
N LYS A 116 -48.43 -3.60 4.41
CA LYS A 116 -47.93 -3.97 5.74
C LYS A 116 -47.18 -2.85 6.45
N TYR A 117 -46.59 -1.91 5.72
CA TYR A 117 -45.73 -0.86 6.26
C TYR A 117 -46.30 0.53 5.97
N SER A 118 -45.95 1.50 6.82
CA SER A 118 -46.42 2.89 6.67
C SER A 118 -45.82 3.55 5.43
N ASN A 119 -46.58 4.46 4.81
CA ASN A 119 -46.12 5.22 3.65
C ASN A 119 -44.86 6.05 3.96
N GLN A 120 -44.72 6.52 5.21
CA GLN A 120 -43.51 7.20 5.68
C GLN A 120 -42.30 6.27 5.65
N LEU A 121 -42.40 5.09 6.25
CA LEU A 121 -41.29 4.11 6.25
C LEU A 121 -40.92 3.71 4.82
N ILE A 122 -41.90 3.49 3.93
CA ILE A 122 -41.65 3.14 2.53
C ILE A 122 -40.88 4.25 1.81
N THR A 123 -41.22 5.52 2.07
CA THR A 123 -40.53 6.68 1.48
C THR A 123 -39.11 6.81 2.02
N GLU A 124 -38.93 6.62 3.32
CA GLU A 124 -37.61 6.60 3.96
C GLU A 124 -36.72 5.48 3.39
N VAL A 125 -37.27 4.27 3.21
CA VAL A 125 -36.57 3.14 2.58
C VAL A 125 -36.23 3.43 1.11
N LYS A 126 -37.11 4.10 0.34
CA LYS A 126 -36.82 4.52 -1.03
C LYS A 126 -35.57 5.43 -1.09
N MET A 127 -35.49 6.43 -0.21
CA MET A 127 -34.32 7.31 -0.15
C MET A 127 -33.05 6.55 0.20
N VAL A 128 -33.09 5.71 1.23
CA VAL A 128 -31.93 4.90 1.66
C VAL A 128 -31.48 3.96 0.54
N THR A 129 -32.39 3.24 -0.11
CA THR A 129 -32.05 2.33 -1.22
C THR A 129 -31.46 3.06 -2.43
N GLN A 130 -31.89 4.29 -2.71
CA GLN A 130 -31.30 5.11 -3.78
C GLN A 130 -29.85 5.52 -3.48
N VAL A 131 -29.54 5.89 -2.23
CA VAL A 131 -28.16 6.20 -1.81
C VAL A 131 -27.30 4.93 -1.77
N LEU A 132 -27.83 3.81 -1.27
CA LEU A 132 -27.13 2.52 -1.28
C LEU A 132 -26.84 2.03 -2.71
N PHE A 133 -27.71 2.34 -3.68
CA PHE A 133 -27.43 2.06 -5.08
C PHE A 133 -26.22 2.87 -5.57
N LEU A 134 -26.13 4.16 -5.21
CA LEU A 134 -24.95 4.99 -5.52
C LEU A 134 -23.66 4.45 -4.87
N PHE A 135 -23.76 3.65 -3.82
CA PHE A 135 -22.61 3.04 -3.13
C PHE A 135 -22.04 1.80 -3.83
N ILE A 136 -22.71 1.22 -4.82
CA ILE A 136 -22.26 -0.01 -5.50
C ILE A 136 -20.82 0.09 -6.07
N PRO A 137 -20.37 1.21 -6.66
CA PRO A 137 -19.00 1.32 -7.19
C PRO A 137 -17.91 1.57 -6.12
N LEU A 138 -18.30 2.01 -4.91
CA LEU A 138 -17.38 2.47 -3.86
C LEU A 138 -16.45 1.39 -3.30
N PRO A 139 -16.85 0.10 -3.17
CA PRO A 139 -15.92 -0.96 -2.75
C PRO A 139 -14.66 -1.03 -3.60
N MET A 140 -14.77 -0.76 -4.91
CA MET A 140 -13.60 -0.79 -5.78
C MET A 140 -12.66 0.38 -5.54
N PHE A 141 -13.20 1.57 -5.21
CA PHE A 141 -12.38 2.69 -4.76
C PHE A 141 -11.59 2.32 -3.51
N TRP A 142 -12.23 1.74 -2.49
CA TRP A 142 -11.57 1.35 -1.25
C TRP A 142 -10.50 0.29 -1.44
N ALA A 143 -10.80 -0.74 -2.24
CA ALA A 143 -9.84 -1.80 -2.54
C ALA A 143 -8.56 -1.26 -3.22
N LEU A 144 -8.68 -0.21 -4.02
CA LEU A 144 -7.55 0.41 -4.71
C LEU A 144 -6.86 1.43 -3.81
N PHE A 145 -7.62 2.25 -3.09
CA PHE A 145 -7.10 3.21 -2.11
C PHE A 145 -6.25 2.52 -1.03
N ASP A 146 -6.71 1.39 -0.49
CA ASP A 146 -6.00 0.63 0.55
C ASP A 146 -4.65 0.04 0.06
N GLN A 147 -4.39 -0.01 -1.26
CA GLN A 147 -3.10 -0.45 -1.80
C GLN A 147 -1.93 0.48 -1.45
N GLN A 148 -2.21 1.72 -1.01
CA GLN A 148 -1.16 2.60 -0.50
C GLN A 148 -0.45 2.03 0.75
N GLY A 149 -1.13 1.16 1.51
CA GLY A 149 -0.55 0.50 2.68
C GLY A 149 0.32 -0.71 2.34
N SER A 150 0.13 -1.30 1.15
CA SER A 150 0.79 -2.55 0.74
C SER A 150 1.76 -2.31 -0.42
N ARG A 151 1.24 -2.01 -1.61
CA ARG A 151 2.02 -1.92 -2.86
C ARG A 151 2.96 -0.73 -2.86
N TRP A 152 2.57 0.40 -2.28
CA TRP A 152 3.47 1.55 -2.17
C TRP A 152 4.55 1.34 -1.11
N THR A 153 4.26 0.60 -0.04
CA THR A 153 5.28 0.12 0.91
C THR A 153 6.29 -0.77 0.20
N LEU A 154 5.84 -1.73 -0.63
CA LEU A 154 6.73 -2.58 -1.44
C LEU A 154 7.55 -1.79 -2.45
N GLN A 155 6.96 -0.79 -3.12
CA GLN A 155 7.71 0.14 -3.96
C GLN A 155 8.81 0.86 -3.16
N ALA A 156 8.49 1.37 -1.97
CA ALA A 156 9.44 2.06 -1.10
C ALA A 156 10.62 1.17 -0.66
N THR A 157 10.43 -0.15 -0.53
CA THR A 157 11.53 -1.09 -0.20
C THR A 157 12.62 -1.14 -1.29
N LYS A 158 12.30 -0.73 -2.51
CA LYS A 158 13.22 -0.69 -3.67
C LYS A 158 13.82 0.70 -3.91
N MET A 159 13.58 1.65 -3.01
CA MET A 159 14.02 3.04 -3.14
C MET A 159 15.17 3.34 -2.18
N ASN A 160 15.89 4.44 -2.43
CA ASN A 160 16.85 4.99 -1.49
C ASN A 160 16.11 5.81 -0.43
N ALA A 161 16.24 5.42 0.83
CA ALA A 161 15.60 6.07 1.96
C ALA A 161 16.56 6.89 2.84
N ASP A 162 17.77 7.22 2.35
CA ASP A 162 18.74 8.04 3.07
C ASP A 162 18.50 9.54 2.86
N PHE A 163 18.15 10.25 3.93
CA PHE A 163 18.06 11.71 3.95
C PHE A 163 19.31 12.40 4.51
N GLY A 164 20.45 11.70 4.56
CA GLY A 164 21.73 12.28 4.98
C GLY A 164 21.88 12.45 6.50
N GLY A 165 21.13 11.66 7.29
CA GLY A 165 21.17 11.70 8.76
C GLY A 165 20.06 10.89 9.43
N PHE A 166 18.97 10.63 8.71
CA PHE A 166 17.95 9.66 9.09
C PHE A 166 17.64 8.74 7.92
N VAL A 167 17.41 7.47 8.24
CA VAL A 167 16.91 6.47 7.29
C VAL A 167 15.44 6.25 7.60
N LEU A 168 14.59 6.53 6.62
CA LEU A 168 13.15 6.31 6.75
C LEU A 168 12.83 4.85 6.42
N GLN A 169 12.05 4.18 7.27
CA GLN A 169 11.56 2.84 6.96
C GLN A 169 10.46 2.92 5.88
N PRO A 170 10.37 1.94 4.97
CA PRO A 170 9.40 1.97 3.87
C PRO A 170 7.94 2.16 4.31
N ASP A 171 7.53 1.51 5.40
CA ASP A 171 6.19 1.59 5.99
C ASP A 171 5.92 2.95 6.67
N GLN A 172 6.95 3.69 7.08
CA GLN A 172 6.77 5.02 7.64
C GLN A 172 6.19 5.99 6.64
N MET A 173 6.40 5.83 5.32
CA MET A 173 5.87 6.73 4.27
C MET A 173 4.36 6.94 4.34
N GLN A 174 3.62 5.99 4.91
CA GLN A 174 2.18 6.10 5.15
C GLN A 174 1.81 7.29 6.05
N PHE A 175 2.75 7.84 6.84
CA PHE A 175 2.52 9.02 7.67
C PHE A 175 2.13 10.26 6.85
N LEU A 176 2.54 10.31 5.57
CA LEU A 176 2.21 11.41 4.67
C LEU A 176 0.70 11.53 4.49
N ASN A 177 -0.05 10.42 4.45
CA ASN A 177 -1.49 10.48 4.22
C ASN A 177 -2.24 11.29 5.31
N PRO A 178 -2.19 10.93 6.61
CA PRO A 178 -2.85 11.69 7.66
C PRO A 178 -2.29 13.12 7.80
N LEU A 179 -0.99 13.33 7.57
CA LEU A 179 -0.39 14.68 7.56
C LEU A 179 -1.00 15.55 6.46
N LEU A 180 -1.12 15.02 5.24
CA LEU A 180 -1.67 15.74 4.11
C LEU A 180 -3.16 15.98 4.24
N ILE A 181 -3.93 15.06 4.83
CA ILE A 181 -5.36 15.29 5.14
C ILE A 181 -5.53 16.49 6.09
N LEU A 182 -4.73 16.57 7.14
CA LEU A 182 -4.74 17.70 8.08
C LEU A 182 -4.45 19.04 7.41
N VAL A 183 -3.61 19.05 6.37
CA VAL A 183 -3.29 20.24 5.58
C VAL A 183 -4.38 20.52 4.53
N PHE A 184 -4.88 19.49 3.84
CA PHE A 184 -5.80 19.64 2.73
C PHE A 184 -7.21 20.04 3.14
N ILE A 185 -7.70 19.61 4.30
CA ILE A 185 -9.03 20.05 4.79
C ILE A 185 -9.14 21.58 4.88
N PRO A 186 -8.28 22.29 5.64
CA PRO A 186 -8.35 23.75 5.70
C PRO A 186 -8.01 24.39 4.34
N VAL A 187 -7.06 23.84 3.57
CA VAL A 187 -6.73 24.37 2.24
C VAL A 187 -7.93 24.26 1.28
N PHE A 188 -8.72 23.19 1.36
CA PHE A 188 -9.87 23.01 0.48
C PHE A 188 -11.06 23.86 0.93
N ASP A 189 -11.32 23.91 2.24
CA ASP A 189 -12.45 24.68 2.79
C ASP A 189 -12.25 26.19 2.68
N PHE A 190 -11.04 26.70 2.93
CA PHE A 190 -10.76 28.14 2.90
C PHE A 190 -10.14 28.63 1.58
N GLY A 191 -9.53 27.74 0.80
CA GLY A 191 -8.87 28.07 -0.46
C GLY A 191 -9.62 27.55 -1.68
N LEU A 192 -9.60 26.22 -1.87
CA LEU A 192 -10.08 25.59 -3.12
C LEU A 192 -11.56 25.85 -3.39
N TYR A 193 -12.46 25.56 -2.44
CA TYR A 193 -13.89 25.70 -2.66
C TYR A 193 -14.34 27.16 -2.85
N PRO A 194 -13.84 28.14 -2.08
CA PRO A 194 -14.09 29.56 -2.37
C PRO A 194 -13.63 29.99 -3.77
N LEU A 195 -12.47 29.52 -4.24
CA LEU A 195 -11.97 29.81 -5.60
C LEU A 195 -12.85 29.18 -6.68
N VAL A 196 -13.29 27.93 -6.50
CA VAL A 196 -14.22 27.26 -7.43
C VAL A 196 -15.57 27.97 -7.48
N ASN A 197 -16.06 28.46 -6.33
CA ASN A 197 -17.28 29.27 -6.26
C ASN A 197 -17.10 30.63 -6.94
N LEU A 198 -15.90 31.23 -6.87
CA LEU A 198 -15.57 32.47 -7.60
C LEU A 198 -15.64 32.25 -9.12
N CYS A 199 -15.24 31.07 -9.60
CA CYS A 199 -15.37 30.64 -10.99
C CYS A 199 -16.82 30.28 -11.41
N ARG A 200 -17.81 30.44 -10.52
CA ARG A 200 -19.24 30.11 -10.74
C ARG A 200 -19.51 28.65 -11.11
N LEU A 201 -18.61 27.74 -10.73
CA LEU A 201 -18.80 26.31 -10.95
C LEU A 201 -19.55 25.70 -9.76
N ASN A 202 -20.77 25.21 -9.99
CA ASN A 202 -21.53 24.49 -8.97
C ASN A 202 -20.92 23.11 -8.70
N PHE A 203 -20.13 23.04 -7.63
CA PHE A 203 -19.37 21.87 -7.24
C PHE A 203 -20.15 21.01 -6.25
N THR A 204 -21.10 20.25 -6.79
CA THR A 204 -21.98 19.35 -6.02
C THR A 204 -21.17 18.25 -5.31
N PRO A 205 -21.68 17.68 -4.21
CA PRO A 205 -21.00 16.59 -3.49
C PRO A 205 -20.63 15.40 -4.39
N ILE A 206 -21.50 15.04 -5.33
CA ILE A 206 -21.25 13.96 -6.30
C ILE A 206 -20.08 14.31 -7.23
N LYS A 207 -19.98 15.57 -7.71
CA LYS A 207 -18.85 16.01 -8.54
C LYS A 207 -17.54 16.04 -7.74
N LYS A 208 -17.58 16.41 -6.46
CA LYS A 208 -16.42 16.34 -5.56
C LYS A 208 -15.94 14.90 -5.41
N MET A 209 -16.84 13.96 -5.13
CA MET A 209 -16.51 12.54 -5.04
C MET A 209 -15.91 12.00 -6.35
N ALA A 210 -16.51 12.34 -7.49
CA ALA A 210 -16.01 11.95 -8.81
C ALA A 210 -14.60 12.52 -9.08
N THR A 211 -14.35 13.78 -8.71
CA THR A 211 -13.01 14.39 -8.82
C THR A 211 -12.00 13.66 -7.93
N GLY A 212 -12.41 13.23 -6.73
CA GLY A 212 -11.56 12.42 -5.86
C GLY A 212 -11.14 11.09 -6.47
N MET A 213 -12.04 10.42 -7.21
CA MET A 213 -11.72 9.20 -7.96
C MET A 213 -10.73 9.45 -9.10
N ILE A 214 -10.83 10.58 -9.80
CA ILE A 214 -9.86 10.98 -10.83
C ILE A 214 -8.48 11.20 -10.20
N LEU A 215 -8.41 11.93 -9.08
CA LEU A 215 -7.15 12.17 -8.38
C LEU A 215 -6.50 10.86 -7.90
N ALA A 216 -7.30 9.93 -7.39
CA ALA A 216 -6.82 8.59 -7.04
C ALA A 216 -6.28 7.83 -8.26
N SER A 217 -6.96 7.88 -9.41
CA SER A 217 -6.47 7.29 -10.67
C SER A 217 -5.13 7.89 -11.10
N LEU A 218 -4.98 9.21 -11.03
CA LEU A 218 -3.73 9.91 -11.32
C LEU A 218 -2.62 9.55 -10.32
N ALA A 219 -2.95 9.31 -9.05
CA ALA A 219 -1.98 8.86 -8.05
C ALA A 219 -1.35 7.52 -8.44
N PHE A 220 -2.15 6.56 -8.92
CA PHE A 220 -1.64 5.28 -9.43
C PHE A 220 -0.87 5.41 -10.74
N ALA A 221 -1.25 6.33 -11.62
CA ALA A 221 -0.45 6.64 -12.80
C ALA A 221 0.92 7.22 -12.42
N ALA A 222 0.99 8.12 -11.43
CA ALA A 222 2.25 8.62 -10.89
C ALA A 222 3.09 7.49 -10.26
N ALA A 223 2.47 6.60 -9.49
CA ALA A 223 3.14 5.43 -8.92
C ALA A 223 3.71 4.49 -9.98
N ALA A 224 3.01 4.30 -11.10
CA ALA A 224 3.50 3.53 -12.24
C ALA A 224 4.75 4.16 -12.88
N ILE A 225 4.78 5.49 -13.03
CA ILE A 225 5.95 6.21 -13.56
C ILE A 225 7.17 6.02 -12.65
N VAL A 226 6.96 6.13 -11.33
CA VAL A 226 8.04 5.90 -10.35
C VAL A 226 8.54 4.45 -10.43
N GLU A 227 7.63 3.46 -10.53
CA GLU A 227 8.01 2.05 -10.64
C GLU A 227 8.79 1.76 -11.91
N LEU A 228 8.38 2.32 -13.06
CA LEU A 228 9.12 2.20 -14.32
C LEU A 228 10.56 2.73 -14.18
N LYS A 229 10.76 3.81 -13.43
CA LYS A 229 12.10 4.36 -13.21
C LYS A 229 12.95 3.51 -12.27
N ILE A 230 12.32 2.84 -11.31
CA ILE A 230 12.99 1.86 -10.43
C ILE A 230 13.43 0.65 -11.25
N GLU A 231 12.56 0.14 -12.13
CA GLU A 231 12.85 -1.03 -12.96
C GLU A 231 13.85 -0.78 -14.10
N GLU A 232 13.90 0.43 -14.68
CA GLU A 232 14.90 0.78 -15.71
C GLU A 232 16.35 0.53 -15.25
N ASN A 233 16.59 0.57 -13.94
CA ASN A 233 17.91 0.36 -13.33
C ASN A 233 18.06 -1.02 -12.64
N ALA A 234 17.13 -1.94 -12.90
CA ALA A 234 17.18 -3.30 -12.40
C ALA A 234 17.77 -4.25 -13.44
N MET A 235 18.45 -5.30 -13.00
CA MET A 235 18.90 -6.35 -13.92
C MET A 235 17.68 -7.05 -14.54
N PRO A 236 17.68 -7.29 -15.86
CA PRO A 236 16.61 -8.03 -16.50
C PRO A 236 16.53 -9.45 -15.93
N ILE A 237 15.32 -9.89 -15.59
CA ILE A 237 15.08 -11.25 -15.09
C ILE A 237 15.30 -12.21 -16.26
N PRO A 238 16.17 -13.23 -16.12
CA PRO A 238 16.40 -14.17 -17.21
C PRO A 238 15.14 -15.00 -17.48
N VAL A 239 14.80 -15.12 -18.76
CA VAL A 239 13.66 -15.90 -19.26
C VAL A 239 14.13 -17.28 -19.74
N PRO A 240 13.24 -18.26 -20.02
CA PRO A 240 13.65 -19.56 -20.52
C PRO A 240 14.60 -19.43 -21.72
N LYS A 241 15.65 -20.26 -21.75
CA LYS A 241 16.78 -20.26 -22.70
C LYS A 241 17.71 -19.04 -22.63
N GLU A 242 17.58 -18.20 -21.62
CA GLU A 242 18.48 -17.06 -21.41
C GLU A 242 19.18 -17.16 -20.07
N SER A 243 20.47 -16.82 -20.08
CA SER A 243 21.29 -16.69 -18.87
C SER A 243 22.21 -15.49 -19.00
N TYR A 244 22.69 -14.99 -17.88
CA TYR A 244 23.60 -13.86 -17.84
C TYR A 244 24.96 -14.29 -17.30
N ILE A 245 26.04 -13.78 -17.89
CA ILE A 245 27.40 -14.07 -17.45
C ILE A 245 28.22 -12.78 -17.32
N ARG A 246 29.00 -12.66 -16.26
CA ARG A 246 30.08 -11.68 -16.14
C ARG A 246 31.38 -12.37 -15.82
N VAL A 247 32.50 -11.68 -16.00
CA VAL A 247 33.84 -12.25 -15.83
C VAL A 247 34.60 -11.47 -14.77
N LEU A 248 35.20 -12.19 -13.82
CA LEU A 248 36.05 -11.67 -12.76
C LEU A 248 37.48 -12.18 -12.97
N ASN A 249 38.40 -11.29 -13.34
CA ASN A 249 39.82 -11.64 -13.45
C ASN A 249 40.52 -11.46 -12.09
N LEU A 250 40.73 -12.56 -11.37
CA LEU A 250 41.49 -12.61 -10.11
C LEU A 250 42.92 -13.14 -10.31
N ALA A 251 43.40 -13.19 -11.55
CA ALA A 251 44.80 -13.45 -11.85
C ALA A 251 45.61 -12.15 -11.82
N ASP A 252 46.94 -12.27 -11.67
CA ASP A 252 47.85 -11.13 -11.53
C ASP A 252 48.19 -10.44 -12.87
N SER A 253 47.49 -10.78 -13.95
CA SER A 253 47.80 -10.33 -15.30
C SER A 253 46.58 -10.19 -16.22
N ASP A 254 46.73 -9.43 -17.30
CA ASP A 254 45.70 -9.27 -18.33
C ASP A 254 45.42 -10.60 -19.03
N VAL A 255 44.13 -10.88 -19.22
CA VAL A 255 43.64 -12.14 -19.78
C VAL A 255 42.70 -11.89 -20.94
N GLU A 256 42.97 -12.55 -22.06
CA GLU A 256 42.04 -12.62 -23.19
C GLU A 256 41.13 -13.83 -23.02
N LEU A 257 39.82 -13.61 -23.07
CA LEU A 257 38.81 -14.64 -22.88
C LEU A 257 37.92 -14.75 -24.11
N THR A 258 37.73 -15.98 -24.58
CA THR A 258 36.77 -16.29 -25.65
C THR A 258 35.87 -17.43 -25.21
N ILE A 259 34.56 -17.27 -25.42
CA ILE A 259 33.56 -18.32 -25.18
C ILE A 259 33.12 -18.84 -26.54
N GLU A 260 33.29 -20.14 -26.77
CA GLU A 260 32.95 -20.73 -28.06
C GLU A 260 31.46 -20.54 -28.39
N GLY A 261 31.17 -20.01 -29.59
CA GLY A 261 29.81 -19.72 -30.03
C GLY A 261 29.27 -18.34 -29.62
N TYR A 262 30.02 -17.56 -28.83
CA TYR A 262 29.61 -16.22 -28.41
C TYR A 262 30.71 -15.18 -28.68
N ASP A 263 30.34 -14.07 -29.31
CA ASP A 263 31.23 -12.94 -29.56
C ASP A 263 31.15 -11.92 -28.43
N LEU A 264 31.71 -12.31 -27.27
CA LEU A 264 31.72 -11.54 -26.02
C LEU A 264 33.17 -11.30 -25.54
N PHE A 265 33.39 -10.28 -24.71
CA PHE A 265 34.68 -10.00 -24.06
C PHE A 265 35.88 -9.77 -25.02
N ARG A 266 35.68 -8.97 -26.09
CA ARG A 266 36.70 -8.70 -27.12
C ARG A 266 37.95 -7.97 -26.64
N GLN A 267 37.91 -7.33 -25.46
CA GLN A 267 39.05 -6.61 -24.89
C GLN A 267 39.68 -7.45 -23.77
N PRO A 268 41.02 -7.40 -23.60
CA PRO A 268 41.68 -8.03 -22.47
C PRO A 268 41.13 -7.52 -21.15
N ILE A 269 40.83 -8.45 -20.25
CA ILE A 269 40.26 -8.15 -18.93
C ILE A 269 41.42 -7.95 -17.96
N LYS A 270 41.49 -6.78 -17.32
CA LYS A 270 42.59 -6.45 -16.40
C LYS A 270 42.43 -7.15 -15.04
N PRO A 271 43.53 -7.39 -14.30
CA PRO A 271 43.50 -7.88 -12.93
C PRO A 271 42.66 -7.02 -12.01
N PHE A 272 41.77 -7.63 -11.22
CA PHE A 272 40.97 -6.95 -10.20
C PHE A 272 40.27 -5.68 -10.74
N GLN A 273 39.80 -5.76 -11.99
CA GLN A 273 38.99 -4.72 -12.62
C GLN A 273 37.53 -4.93 -12.27
N ASP A 274 36.83 -3.85 -11.93
CA ASP A 274 35.38 -3.90 -11.74
C ASP A 274 34.73 -4.46 -13.02
N PRO A 275 33.94 -5.53 -12.91
CA PRO A 275 33.38 -6.20 -14.08
C PRO A 275 32.46 -5.25 -14.83
N ALA A 276 32.47 -5.37 -16.17
CA ALA A 276 31.43 -4.76 -16.99
C ALA A 276 30.06 -5.39 -16.69
N GLU A 277 28.99 -4.75 -17.17
CA GLU A 277 27.62 -5.26 -17.04
C GLU A 277 27.51 -6.73 -17.51
N TYR A 278 26.56 -7.45 -16.93
CA TYR A 278 26.28 -8.83 -17.30
C TYR A 278 25.98 -8.98 -18.79
N SER A 279 26.70 -9.89 -19.43
CA SER A 279 26.51 -10.23 -20.84
C SER A 279 25.45 -11.31 -20.98
N ARG A 280 24.51 -11.12 -21.91
CA ARG A 280 23.43 -12.07 -22.19
C ARG A 280 23.95 -13.26 -22.99
N LEU A 281 23.62 -14.46 -22.54
CA LEU A 281 23.83 -15.74 -23.21
C LEU A 281 22.49 -16.31 -23.63
N ILE A 282 22.37 -16.66 -24.92
CA ILE A 282 21.23 -17.42 -25.45
C ILE A 282 21.63 -18.88 -25.50
N LEU A 283 20.88 -19.74 -24.82
CA LEU A 283 21.13 -21.17 -24.73
C LEU A 283 20.24 -21.94 -25.70
N ASN A 284 20.72 -23.08 -26.18
CA ASN A 284 19.99 -23.98 -27.08
C ASN A 284 19.19 -25.05 -26.32
N SER A 285 19.54 -25.29 -25.05
CA SER A 285 18.95 -26.28 -24.15
C SER A 285 18.88 -25.74 -22.72
N ASP A 286 18.07 -26.39 -21.88
CA ASP A 286 17.87 -26.02 -20.46
C ASP A 286 19.21 -26.01 -19.69
N GLN A 287 20.15 -26.87 -20.08
CA GLN A 287 21.51 -26.91 -19.59
C GLN A 287 22.46 -27.01 -20.80
N GLN A 288 23.45 -26.13 -20.90
CA GLN A 288 24.40 -26.10 -22.00
C GLN A 288 25.85 -26.05 -21.49
N PHE A 289 26.71 -26.86 -22.10
CA PHE A 289 28.14 -26.78 -21.86
C PHE A 289 28.76 -25.67 -22.71
N ILE A 290 29.44 -24.73 -22.07
CA ILE A 290 30.23 -23.70 -22.74
C ILE A 290 31.73 -24.03 -22.61
N GLN A 291 32.46 -23.84 -23.70
CA GLN A 291 33.91 -23.94 -23.71
C GLN A 291 34.51 -22.55 -23.63
N VAL A 292 35.28 -22.31 -22.56
CA VAL A 292 35.99 -21.05 -22.31
C VAL A 292 37.47 -21.25 -22.63
N LYS A 293 37.97 -20.49 -23.59
CA LYS A 293 39.39 -20.42 -23.93
C LYS A 293 39.99 -19.14 -23.36
N ILE A 294 41.07 -19.32 -22.62
CA ILE A 294 41.75 -18.28 -21.86
C ILE A 294 43.17 -18.18 -22.37
N GLN A 295 43.59 -17.00 -22.80
CA GLN A 295 44.93 -16.77 -23.33
C GLN A 295 45.67 -15.74 -22.50
N HIS A 296 46.90 -16.10 -22.12
CA HIS A 296 47.77 -15.24 -21.33
C HIS A 296 49.24 -15.46 -21.72
N GLN A 297 49.94 -14.39 -22.12
CA GLN A 297 51.37 -14.43 -22.50
C GLN A 297 51.73 -15.56 -23.49
N GLY A 298 50.83 -15.90 -24.41
CA GLY A 298 51.02 -16.96 -25.41
C GLY A 298 50.69 -18.40 -24.94
N LEU A 299 50.31 -18.60 -23.67
CA LEU A 299 49.74 -19.86 -23.17
C LEU A 299 48.21 -19.82 -23.25
N SER A 300 47.62 -20.87 -23.81
CA SER A 300 46.16 -21.05 -23.87
C SER A 300 45.70 -22.17 -22.93
N SER A 301 44.71 -21.90 -22.11
CA SER A 301 44.01 -22.89 -21.28
C SER A 301 42.55 -22.97 -21.71
N THR A 302 42.01 -24.18 -21.77
CA THR A 302 40.62 -24.42 -22.15
C THR A 302 39.88 -25.08 -20.98
N CYS A 303 38.77 -24.49 -20.57
CA CYS A 303 37.93 -24.97 -19.48
C CYS A 303 36.50 -25.15 -19.97
N ASN A 304 35.84 -26.22 -19.56
CA ASN A 304 34.44 -26.48 -19.89
C ASN A 304 33.59 -26.25 -18.65
N HIS A 305 32.47 -25.54 -18.80
CA HIS A 305 31.52 -25.28 -17.73
C HIS A 305 30.10 -25.57 -18.19
N SER A 306 29.25 -25.96 -17.25
CA SER A 306 27.81 -26.06 -17.47
C SER A 306 27.14 -24.76 -17.08
N ILE A 307 26.21 -24.28 -17.89
CA ILE A 307 25.32 -23.16 -17.57
C ILE A 307 23.88 -23.64 -17.72
N ASP A 308 23.10 -23.41 -16.68
CA ASP A 308 21.67 -23.64 -16.67
C ASP A 308 20.93 -22.42 -17.22
N GLU A 309 19.78 -22.60 -17.85
CA GLU A 309 18.90 -21.52 -18.23
C GLU A 309 18.38 -20.75 -17.01
N MET A 310 17.90 -19.52 -17.22
CA MET A 310 17.32 -18.70 -16.14
C MET A 310 18.31 -18.42 -15.00
N SER A 311 19.62 -18.42 -15.28
CA SER A 311 20.67 -18.21 -14.29
C SER A 311 21.48 -16.95 -14.55
N VAL A 312 22.02 -16.37 -13.47
CA VAL A 312 22.94 -15.23 -13.50
C VAL A 312 24.25 -15.70 -12.88
N ASN A 313 25.35 -15.63 -13.62
CA ASN A 313 26.60 -16.28 -13.25
C ASN A 313 27.81 -15.35 -13.31
N SER A 314 28.77 -15.53 -12.41
CA SER A 314 30.13 -15.01 -12.55
C SER A 314 31.11 -16.10 -12.89
N LEU A 315 31.89 -15.87 -13.95
CA LEU A 315 33.05 -16.67 -14.30
C LEU A 315 34.29 -16.07 -13.65
N ILE A 316 34.86 -16.77 -12.68
CA ILE A 316 36.08 -16.36 -11.97
C ILE A 316 37.28 -16.97 -12.69
N ILE A 317 38.22 -16.15 -13.12
CA ILE A 317 39.52 -16.56 -13.66
C ILE A 317 40.56 -16.42 -12.56
N TYR A 318 41.34 -17.47 -12.33
CA TYR A 318 42.41 -17.45 -11.33
C TYR A 318 43.55 -18.40 -11.69
N LYS A 319 44.70 -18.23 -11.02
CA LYS A 319 45.90 -19.04 -11.25
C LYS A 319 45.99 -20.15 -10.19
N ARG A 320 46.14 -21.40 -10.63
CA ARG A 320 46.36 -22.56 -9.73
C ARG A 320 47.48 -23.44 -10.28
N GLY A 321 48.53 -23.63 -9.48
CA GLY A 321 49.68 -24.46 -9.87
C GLY A 321 50.43 -23.96 -11.11
N GLY A 322 50.42 -22.66 -11.37
CA GLY A 322 51.08 -22.04 -12.52
C GLY A 322 50.20 -21.84 -13.75
N ASN A 323 49.08 -22.57 -13.87
CA ASN A 323 48.15 -22.47 -15.00
C ASN A 323 46.92 -21.62 -14.65
N LEU A 324 46.36 -20.95 -15.65
CA LEU A 324 45.06 -20.29 -15.53
C LEU A 324 43.94 -21.33 -15.59
N THR A 325 43.02 -21.22 -14.65
CA THR A 325 41.81 -22.03 -14.58
C THR A 325 40.61 -21.12 -14.31
N THR A 326 39.41 -21.68 -14.43
CA THR A 326 38.17 -20.95 -14.20
C THR A 326 37.22 -21.72 -13.29
N ASN A 327 36.34 -20.97 -12.64
CA ASN A 327 35.18 -21.51 -11.93
C ASN A 327 33.96 -20.65 -12.23
N ILE A 328 32.79 -21.27 -12.35
CA ILE A 328 31.52 -20.56 -12.44
C ILE A 328 30.84 -20.58 -11.07
N ILE A 329 30.31 -19.43 -10.69
CA ILE A 329 29.47 -19.28 -9.51
C ILE A 329 28.14 -18.66 -9.93
N GLU A 330 27.06 -19.10 -9.30
CA GLU A 330 25.77 -18.45 -9.43
C GLU A 330 25.75 -17.18 -8.58
N ASP A 331 25.17 -16.12 -9.14
CA ASP A 331 24.98 -14.82 -8.53
C ASP A 331 23.51 -14.59 -8.17
N MET A 332 23.27 -13.57 -7.36
CA MET A 332 21.93 -13.20 -6.95
C MET A 332 21.11 -12.65 -8.12
N GLN A 333 19.95 -13.24 -8.38
CA GLN A 333 19.08 -12.84 -9.48
C GLN A 333 18.17 -11.65 -9.14
N LYS A 334 17.95 -11.37 -7.84
CA LYS A 334 17.03 -10.34 -7.36
C LYS A 334 17.74 -9.42 -6.38
N LYS A 335 17.49 -8.10 -6.49
CA LYS A 335 18.02 -7.14 -5.52
C LYS A 335 17.57 -7.50 -4.08
N PRO A 336 18.43 -7.29 -3.07
CA PRO A 336 18.03 -7.38 -1.67
C PRO A 336 16.84 -6.45 -1.37
N SER A 337 15.88 -6.95 -0.59
CA SER A 337 14.69 -6.21 -0.19
C SER A 337 14.87 -5.46 1.14
N GLU A 338 13.87 -4.65 1.50
CA GLU A 338 13.77 -3.99 2.81
C GLU A 338 14.94 -3.05 3.14
N GLY A 339 15.59 -2.49 2.11
CA GLY A 339 16.75 -1.62 2.31
C GLY A 339 17.99 -2.35 2.86
N MET A 340 18.06 -3.66 2.72
CA MET A 340 19.25 -4.42 3.05
C MET A 340 20.28 -4.34 1.92
N ALA A 341 21.53 -4.63 2.24
CA ALA A 341 22.60 -4.89 1.28
C ALA A 341 22.96 -6.38 1.33
N ALA A 342 23.32 -6.98 0.20
CA ALA A 342 23.84 -8.35 0.19
C ALA A 342 25.37 -8.35 0.07
N VAL A 343 26.00 -9.30 0.76
CA VAL A 343 27.45 -9.43 0.79
C VAL A 343 27.86 -10.89 0.61
N ARG A 344 28.88 -11.08 -0.21
CA ARG A 344 29.55 -12.36 -0.48
C ARG A 344 31.06 -12.19 -0.40
N PHE A 345 31.77 -13.27 -0.08
CA PHE A 345 33.24 -13.28 -0.01
C PHE A 345 33.85 -14.35 -0.91
N ILE A 346 34.94 -13.99 -1.59
CA ILE A 346 35.83 -14.91 -2.30
C ILE A 346 37.17 -14.91 -1.58
N ASN A 347 37.66 -16.08 -1.18
CA ASN A 347 38.91 -16.21 -0.44
C ASN A 347 40.05 -16.69 -1.36
N THR A 348 40.98 -15.79 -1.73
CA THR A 348 42.14 -16.15 -2.57
C THR A 348 43.31 -16.73 -1.78
N LEU A 349 43.20 -16.84 -0.45
CA LEU A 349 44.29 -17.28 0.44
C LEU A 349 44.45 -18.80 0.46
N GLU A 350 45.59 -19.27 0.96
CA GLU A 350 45.89 -20.70 1.10
C GLU A 350 45.29 -21.36 2.36
N TRP A 351 44.54 -20.60 3.17
CA TRP A 351 43.88 -21.07 4.38
C TRP A 351 42.44 -20.57 4.48
N ASP A 352 41.64 -21.27 5.27
CA ASP A 352 40.23 -20.95 5.47
C ASP A 352 40.08 -19.70 6.35
N VAL A 353 39.03 -18.92 6.10
CA VAL A 353 38.79 -17.65 6.78
C VAL A 353 37.37 -17.63 7.34
N SER A 354 37.23 -17.39 8.64
CA SER A 354 35.91 -17.13 9.25
C SER A 354 35.71 -15.62 9.37
N ILE A 355 34.53 -15.15 8.95
CA ILE A 355 34.23 -13.72 8.83
C ILE A 355 33.10 -13.39 9.79
N THR A 356 33.23 -12.31 10.53
CA THR A 356 32.17 -11.80 11.43
C THR A 356 31.92 -10.32 11.14
N LEU A 357 30.69 -10.00 10.76
CA LEU A 357 30.25 -8.64 10.43
C LEU A 357 29.18 -8.20 11.42
N GLY A 358 29.56 -7.37 12.40
CA GLY A 358 28.66 -7.00 13.49
C GLY A 358 28.33 -8.21 14.36
N GLU A 359 27.06 -8.57 14.45
CA GLU A 359 26.56 -9.75 15.19
C GLU A 359 26.48 -11.02 14.31
N GLU A 360 26.53 -10.85 12.98
CA GLU A 360 26.43 -11.95 12.02
C GLU A 360 27.78 -12.64 11.84
N LYS A 361 27.82 -13.94 12.18
CA LYS A 361 28.95 -14.82 11.87
C LYS A 361 28.70 -15.49 10.53
N PHE A 362 29.55 -15.20 9.56
CA PHE A 362 29.56 -15.93 8.31
C PHE A 362 30.21 -17.30 8.51
N THR A 363 29.73 -18.28 7.77
CA THR A 363 30.37 -19.59 7.66
C THR A 363 31.83 -19.43 7.17
N THR A 364 32.70 -20.33 7.60
CA THR A 364 34.09 -20.41 7.13
C THR A 364 34.15 -20.45 5.60
N VAL A 365 34.86 -19.49 5.01
CA VAL A 365 35.12 -19.41 3.57
C VAL A 365 36.36 -20.23 3.26
N ASN A 366 36.17 -21.31 2.50
CA ASN A 366 37.24 -22.25 2.17
C ASN A 366 38.41 -21.56 1.43
N LYS A 367 39.61 -22.08 1.62
CA LYS A 367 40.83 -21.65 0.92
C LYS A 367 40.78 -21.87 -0.59
N SER A 368 41.78 -21.35 -1.30
CA SER A 368 42.06 -21.62 -2.71
C SER A 368 40.93 -21.21 -3.65
N TYR A 369 40.45 -19.97 -3.52
CA TYR A 369 39.32 -19.38 -4.27
C TYR A 369 37.96 -19.96 -3.90
N GLY A 370 37.81 -20.42 -2.66
CA GLY A 370 36.51 -20.78 -2.10
C GLY A 370 35.60 -19.56 -1.96
N VAL A 371 34.30 -19.79 -2.06
CA VAL A 371 33.31 -18.72 -2.14
C VAL A 371 32.20 -18.94 -1.11
N SER A 372 31.80 -17.88 -0.42
CA SER A 372 30.69 -17.91 0.51
C SER A 372 29.34 -17.81 -0.21
N ASP A 373 28.26 -18.18 0.50
CA ASP A 373 26.91 -17.77 0.13
C ASP A 373 26.72 -16.27 0.38
N TYR A 374 25.70 -15.70 -0.26
CA TYR A 374 25.25 -14.34 0.03
C TYR A 374 24.59 -14.27 1.42
N ARG A 375 24.86 -13.18 2.14
CA ARG A 375 24.14 -12.82 3.36
C ARG A 375 23.66 -11.38 3.25
N THR A 376 22.46 -11.12 3.78
CA THR A 376 21.90 -9.77 3.85
C THR A 376 22.33 -9.09 5.15
N LEU A 377 22.66 -7.81 5.05
CA LEU A 377 23.11 -6.96 6.14
C LEU A 377 22.38 -5.62 6.06
N PRO A 378 22.11 -4.97 7.19
CA PRO A 378 21.54 -3.64 7.18
C PRO A 378 22.51 -2.66 6.53
N ARG A 379 21.97 -1.60 5.93
CA ARG A 379 22.79 -0.49 5.42
C ARG A 379 23.67 0.07 6.54
N GLY A 380 24.96 0.22 6.27
CA GLY A 380 25.88 0.78 7.24
C GLY A 380 27.32 0.84 6.75
N ARG A 381 28.17 1.54 7.53
CA ARG A 381 29.63 1.51 7.31
C ARG A 381 30.26 0.39 8.13
N TYR A 382 30.80 -0.60 7.43
CA TYR A 382 31.45 -1.77 8.01
C TYR A 382 32.97 -1.61 7.98
N ASN A 383 33.50 -0.79 8.90
CA ASN A 383 34.94 -0.49 8.95
C ASN A 383 35.75 -1.42 9.85
N ASN A 384 35.08 -2.20 10.71
CA ASN A 384 35.69 -3.07 11.71
C ASN A 384 35.23 -4.53 11.52
N ALA A 385 35.17 -4.98 10.28
CA ALA A 385 34.83 -6.37 9.97
C ALA A 385 35.93 -7.30 10.52
N LYS A 386 35.55 -8.29 11.35
CA LYS A 386 36.51 -9.19 12.00
C LYS A 386 36.71 -10.42 11.13
N PHE A 387 37.97 -10.71 10.80
CA PHE A 387 38.38 -11.88 10.05
C PHE A 387 39.26 -12.72 10.95
N GLN A 388 38.79 -13.92 11.28
CA GLN A 388 39.54 -14.88 12.05
C GLN A 388 40.29 -15.81 11.10
N MET A 389 41.62 -15.82 11.25
CA MET A 389 42.54 -16.65 10.50
C MET A 389 43.37 -17.46 11.48
N ARG A 390 43.19 -18.78 11.49
CA ARG A 390 43.86 -19.64 12.47
C ARG A 390 43.58 -19.13 13.92
N ALA A 391 44.61 -18.66 14.62
CA ALA A 391 44.53 -18.10 15.99
C ALA A 391 44.55 -16.56 16.06
N GLU A 392 44.64 -15.87 14.92
CA GLU A 392 44.75 -14.40 14.85
C GLU A 392 43.46 -13.77 14.31
N VAL A 393 43.13 -12.59 14.83
CA VAL A 393 41.95 -11.82 14.43
C VAL A 393 42.42 -10.51 13.81
N SER A 394 42.10 -10.31 12.54
CA SER A 394 42.38 -9.09 11.79
C SER A 394 41.09 -8.29 11.56
N ALA A 395 41.20 -6.97 11.50
CA ALA A 395 40.08 -6.08 11.18
C ALA A 395 40.24 -5.46 9.79
N LEU A 396 39.17 -5.44 9.00
CA LEU A 396 39.19 -4.91 7.64
C LEU A 396 38.09 -3.86 7.42
N LYS A 397 38.39 -2.89 6.56
CA LYS A 397 37.46 -1.83 6.16
C LYS A 397 36.74 -2.24 4.88
N LEU A 398 35.45 -2.56 4.97
CA LEU A 398 34.58 -2.87 3.83
C LEU A 398 33.88 -1.63 3.24
N GLY A 399 33.84 -0.53 4.01
CA GLY A 399 33.23 0.73 3.59
C GLY A 399 31.72 0.75 3.79
N LEU A 400 31.03 1.64 3.04
CA LEU A 400 29.58 1.79 3.07
C LEU A 400 28.92 0.73 2.17
N LEU A 401 27.95 0.01 2.74
CA LEU A 401 27.04 -0.87 2.00
C LEU A 401 25.73 -0.10 1.80
N GLU A 402 25.30 0.09 0.56
CA GLU A 402 24.13 0.90 0.21
C GLU A 402 22.85 0.06 0.01
N PHE A 403 21.69 0.74 -0.01
CA PHE A 403 20.38 0.12 -0.15
C PHE A 403 20.22 -0.70 -1.43
N GLY A 404 19.79 -1.95 -1.31
CA GLY A 404 19.48 -2.81 -2.45
C GLY A 404 20.69 -3.19 -3.30
N ALA A 405 21.90 -2.86 -2.84
CA ALA A 405 23.13 -3.24 -3.51
C ALA A 405 23.59 -4.64 -3.11
N SER A 406 24.25 -5.33 -4.04
CA SER A 406 24.94 -6.59 -3.76
C SER A 406 26.43 -6.40 -4.00
N TYR A 407 27.24 -6.88 -3.06
CA TYR A 407 28.69 -6.75 -3.14
C TYR A 407 29.39 -8.10 -3.00
N THR A 408 30.41 -8.30 -3.82
CA THR A 408 31.37 -9.40 -3.66
C THR A 408 32.70 -8.82 -3.21
N PHE A 409 33.21 -9.28 -2.08
CA PHE A 409 34.52 -8.91 -1.57
C PHE A 409 35.52 -10.03 -1.84
N VAL A 410 36.59 -9.70 -2.56
CA VAL A 410 37.70 -10.62 -2.82
C VAL A 410 38.78 -10.38 -1.78
N LEU A 411 39.01 -11.37 -0.93
CA LEU A 411 40.03 -11.33 0.11
C LEU A 411 41.38 -11.71 -0.49
N THR A 412 42.32 -10.77 -0.47
CA THR A 412 43.69 -10.94 -0.96
C THR A 412 44.70 -10.63 0.13
N GLN A 413 45.91 -11.16 -0.02
CA GLN A 413 47.02 -10.87 0.86
C GLN A 413 47.76 -9.62 0.36
N ALA A 414 47.77 -8.54 1.15
CA ALA A 414 48.47 -7.30 0.79
C ALA A 414 49.91 -7.27 1.29
N SER A 415 50.19 -7.90 2.43
CA SER A 415 51.55 -8.11 2.96
C SER A 415 51.61 -9.39 3.78
N THR A 416 52.77 -9.74 4.36
CA THR A 416 52.92 -10.91 5.23
C THR A 416 51.96 -10.92 6.42
N GLU A 417 51.47 -9.75 6.86
CA GLU A 417 50.63 -9.59 8.06
C GLU A 417 49.31 -8.86 7.80
N THR A 418 49.10 -8.27 6.60
CA THR A 418 47.89 -7.47 6.31
C THR A 418 47.07 -8.02 5.17
N LEU A 419 45.76 -8.06 5.39
CA LEU A 419 44.76 -8.45 4.39
C LEU A 419 44.16 -7.23 3.72
N GLN A 420 43.73 -7.44 2.49
CA GLN A 420 42.95 -6.47 1.73
C GLN A 420 41.68 -7.14 1.22
N ALA A 421 40.58 -6.40 1.21
CA ALA A 421 39.37 -6.81 0.48
C ALA A 421 39.21 -5.87 -0.70
N TRP A 422 39.16 -6.44 -1.89
CA TRP A 422 38.74 -5.74 -3.07
C TRP A 422 37.21 -5.82 -3.17
N LYS A 423 36.55 -4.65 -3.25
CA LYS A 423 35.09 -4.53 -3.24
C LYS A 423 34.58 -4.47 -4.68
N ILE A 424 33.71 -5.40 -5.04
CA ILE A 424 33.00 -5.45 -6.31
C ILE A 424 31.53 -5.14 -6.06
N GLU A 425 30.94 -4.26 -6.87
CA GLU A 425 29.49 -4.04 -6.88
C GLU A 425 28.86 -4.97 -7.92
N ASP A 426 28.14 -5.98 -7.45
CA ASP A 426 27.46 -6.97 -8.31
C ASP A 426 26.14 -6.42 -8.84
N ILE A 427 25.39 -5.79 -7.95
CA ILE A 427 24.11 -5.16 -8.23
C ILE A 427 24.19 -3.73 -7.73
N PRO A 428 23.92 -2.74 -8.59
CA PRO A 428 24.01 -1.34 -8.20
C PRO A 428 22.98 -0.98 -7.14
N ALA A 429 23.38 -0.11 -6.23
CA ALA A 429 22.49 0.47 -5.22
C ALA A 429 21.22 1.12 -5.82
N ASN A 430 20.18 1.20 -5.01
CA ASN A 430 18.95 1.91 -5.37
C ASN A 430 19.26 3.40 -5.58
N ASN A 431 18.94 3.92 -6.76
CA ASN A 431 19.23 5.31 -7.16
C ASN A 431 18.01 6.23 -7.05
N VAL A 432 16.78 5.69 -7.11
CA VAL A 432 15.56 6.48 -6.99
C VAL A 432 15.28 6.77 -5.52
N HIS A 433 15.27 8.05 -5.15
CA HIS A 433 15.00 8.49 -3.78
C HIS A 433 13.52 8.35 -3.40
N ILE A 434 13.24 7.91 -2.16
CA ILE A 434 11.88 7.64 -1.65
C ILE A 434 10.94 8.86 -1.73
N SER A 435 11.49 10.08 -1.72
CA SER A 435 10.72 11.32 -1.91
C SER A 435 9.94 11.38 -3.23
N TRP A 436 10.30 10.58 -4.24
CA TRP A 436 9.51 10.47 -5.47
C TRP A 436 8.13 9.87 -5.28
N GLN A 437 7.81 9.31 -4.10
CA GLN A 437 6.45 8.94 -3.72
C GLN A 437 5.60 10.12 -3.21
N ILE A 438 6.18 11.30 -2.94
CA ILE A 438 5.40 12.45 -2.45
C ILE A 438 4.28 12.84 -3.43
N PRO A 439 4.50 12.93 -4.76
CA PRO A 439 3.44 13.27 -5.71
C PRO A 439 2.23 12.32 -5.69
N GLN A 440 2.45 10.99 -5.62
CA GLN A 440 1.35 10.02 -5.52
C GLN A 440 0.61 10.14 -4.18
N TYR A 441 1.32 10.40 -3.07
CA TYR A 441 0.67 10.66 -1.78
C TYR A 441 -0.15 11.97 -1.79
N LEU A 442 0.37 13.04 -2.41
CA LEU A 442 -0.39 14.29 -2.58
C LEU A 442 -1.70 14.06 -3.34
N LEU A 443 -1.66 13.30 -4.43
CA LEU A 443 -2.83 13.02 -5.25
C LEU A 443 -3.84 12.12 -4.54
N ILE A 444 -3.39 11.05 -3.87
CA ILE A 444 -4.32 10.13 -3.18
C ILE A 444 -4.95 10.79 -1.95
N SER A 445 -4.21 11.57 -1.17
CA SER A 445 -4.73 12.27 0.00
C SER A 445 -5.71 13.38 -0.41
N ALA A 446 -5.42 14.11 -1.48
CA ALA A 446 -6.38 15.07 -2.07
C ALA A 446 -7.64 14.33 -2.55
N GLY A 447 -7.46 13.19 -3.21
CA GLY A 447 -8.54 12.31 -3.65
C GLY A 447 -9.42 11.83 -2.49
N GLU A 448 -8.80 11.42 -1.38
CA GLU A 448 -9.48 10.97 -0.16
C GLU A 448 -10.32 12.08 0.47
N VAL A 449 -9.78 13.30 0.62
CA VAL A 449 -10.53 14.44 1.17
C VAL A 449 -11.76 14.73 0.30
N MET A 450 -11.61 14.72 -1.03
CA MET A 450 -12.72 14.98 -1.95
C MET A 450 -13.74 13.85 -2.00
N PHE A 451 -13.32 12.59 -1.85
CA PHE A 451 -14.20 11.42 -1.93
C PHE A 451 -14.78 11.00 -0.58
N SER A 452 -13.93 10.70 0.41
CA SER A 452 -14.32 10.10 1.69
C SER A 452 -15.05 11.10 2.59
N ILE A 453 -14.46 12.28 2.82
CA ILE A 453 -15.04 13.30 3.72
C ILE A 453 -16.34 13.83 3.12
N THR A 454 -16.33 14.17 1.83
CA THR A 454 -17.53 14.62 1.13
C THR A 454 -18.58 13.52 1.05
N GLY A 455 -18.20 12.27 0.78
CA GLY A 455 -19.12 11.13 0.68
C GLY A 455 -19.81 10.79 1.99
N LEU A 456 -19.08 10.85 3.10
CA LEU A 456 -19.64 10.70 4.44
C LEU A 456 -20.63 11.83 4.77
N ALA A 457 -20.26 13.09 4.48
CA ALA A 457 -21.14 14.23 4.68
C ALA A 457 -22.40 14.16 3.80
N PHE A 458 -22.24 13.74 2.54
CA PHE A 458 -23.34 13.51 1.61
C PHE A 458 -24.28 12.41 2.10
N SER A 459 -23.73 11.24 2.46
CA SER A 459 -24.48 10.11 3.03
C SER A 459 -25.29 10.53 4.26
N TYR A 460 -24.69 11.32 5.14
CA TYR A 460 -25.36 11.85 6.32
C TYR A 460 -26.49 12.84 5.97
N SER A 461 -26.27 13.72 4.99
CA SER A 461 -27.24 14.74 4.56
C SER A 461 -28.46 14.16 3.82
N GLN A 462 -28.27 13.06 3.07
CA GLN A 462 -29.35 12.40 2.32
C GLN A 462 -30.07 11.34 3.17
N ALA A 463 -29.66 11.14 4.42
CA ALA A 463 -30.25 10.15 5.30
C ALA A 463 -31.49 10.68 6.02
N PRO A 464 -32.61 9.92 6.04
CA PRO A 464 -33.73 10.18 6.93
C PRO A 464 -33.25 10.23 8.38
N VAL A 465 -33.89 11.07 9.21
CA VAL A 465 -33.53 11.24 10.64
C VAL A 465 -33.49 9.90 11.39
N SER A 466 -34.44 9.01 11.07
CA SER A 466 -34.57 7.65 11.61
C SER A 466 -33.50 6.67 11.10
N MET A 467 -32.96 6.86 9.87
CA MET A 467 -32.16 5.86 9.16
C MET A 467 -30.69 6.25 8.93
N LYS A 468 -30.20 7.32 9.58
CA LYS A 468 -28.79 7.73 9.53
C LYS A 468 -27.83 6.59 9.82
N SER A 469 -28.11 5.77 10.84
CA SER A 469 -27.29 4.61 11.20
C SER A 469 -27.24 3.54 10.10
N VAL A 470 -28.33 3.33 9.36
CA VAL A 470 -28.42 2.34 8.27
C VAL A 470 -27.51 2.75 7.10
N LEU A 471 -27.54 4.03 6.71
CA LEU A 471 -26.67 4.51 5.63
C LEU A 471 -25.19 4.55 6.01
N GLN A 472 -24.87 4.89 7.27
CA GLN A 472 -23.50 4.81 7.77
C GLN A 472 -22.99 3.36 7.83
N ALA A 473 -23.85 2.40 8.23
CA ALA A 473 -23.51 0.98 8.16
C ALA A 473 -23.30 0.52 6.71
N GLY A 474 -24.14 0.99 5.77
CA GLY A 474 -23.96 0.75 4.34
C GLY A 474 -22.64 1.29 3.80
N TRP A 475 -22.21 2.48 4.23
CA TRP A 475 -20.89 3.03 3.89
C TRP A 475 -19.75 2.13 4.39
N LEU A 476 -19.76 1.75 5.66
CA LEU A 476 -18.75 0.85 6.23
C LEU A 476 -18.73 -0.52 5.54
N LEU A 477 -19.89 -1.00 5.09
CA LEU A 477 -19.98 -2.23 4.30
C LEU A 477 -19.23 -2.10 2.97
N THR A 478 -19.23 -0.92 2.33
CA THR A 478 -18.42 -0.72 1.11
C THR A 478 -16.92 -0.84 1.38
N VAL A 479 -16.45 -0.32 2.51
CA VAL A 479 -15.06 -0.45 2.96
C VAL A 479 -14.73 -1.92 3.22
N ALA A 480 -15.62 -2.66 3.89
CA ALA A 480 -15.45 -4.08 4.14
C ALA A 480 -15.34 -4.91 2.85
N PHE A 481 -16.22 -4.68 1.88
CA PHE A 481 -16.12 -5.33 0.57
C PHE A 481 -14.85 -4.95 -0.19
N GLY A 482 -14.41 -3.68 -0.08
CA GLY A 482 -13.13 -3.24 -0.63
C GLY A 482 -11.96 -4.07 -0.09
N ASN A 483 -11.88 -4.21 1.24
CA ASN A 483 -10.86 -5.02 1.90
C ASN A 483 -10.89 -6.51 1.48
N ILE A 484 -12.08 -7.08 1.24
CA ILE A 484 -12.19 -8.45 0.72
C ILE A 484 -11.60 -8.54 -0.70
N ILE A 485 -11.87 -7.55 -1.56
CA ILE A 485 -11.31 -7.52 -2.92
C ILE A 485 -9.77 -7.47 -2.86
N VAL A 486 -9.19 -6.67 -1.95
CA VAL A 486 -7.72 -6.62 -1.73
C VAL A 486 -7.16 -8.02 -1.46
N LEU A 487 -7.80 -8.77 -0.56
CA LEU A 487 -7.36 -10.11 -0.18
C LEU A 487 -7.41 -11.10 -1.35
N ILE A 488 -8.46 -11.03 -2.18
CA ILE A 488 -8.60 -11.88 -3.37
C ILE A 488 -7.52 -11.54 -4.40
N VAL A 489 -7.34 -10.25 -4.70
CA VAL A 489 -6.35 -9.78 -5.69
C VAL A 489 -4.93 -10.14 -5.26
N ALA A 490 -4.62 -10.08 -3.96
CA ALA A 490 -3.32 -10.48 -3.43
C ALA A 490 -2.97 -11.96 -3.70
N GLN A 491 -3.98 -12.83 -3.91
CA GLN A 491 -3.77 -14.25 -4.22
C GLN A 491 -3.73 -14.55 -5.73
N SER A 492 -4.25 -13.66 -6.58
CA SER A 492 -4.41 -13.90 -8.01
C SER A 492 -3.28 -13.29 -8.84
N ALA A 493 -2.38 -14.15 -9.33
CA ALA A 493 -1.32 -13.94 -10.33
C ALA A 493 -0.34 -12.76 -10.12
N PRO A 494 0.99 -12.99 -10.11
CA PRO A 494 1.97 -11.91 -9.97
C PRO A 494 2.12 -11.18 -11.30
N LEU A 495 1.39 -10.08 -11.47
CA LEU A 495 1.74 -9.08 -12.48
C LEU A 495 3.01 -8.35 -12.01
N VAL A 496 3.79 -7.86 -12.98
CA VAL A 496 4.87 -6.90 -12.69
C VAL A 496 4.28 -5.64 -12.08
N GLN A 497 4.96 -5.06 -11.10
CA GLN A 497 4.38 -4.07 -10.18
C GLN A 497 3.96 -2.78 -10.91
N TRP A 498 4.68 -2.34 -11.94
CA TRP A 498 4.28 -1.18 -12.73
C TRP A 498 2.98 -1.44 -13.52
N ALA A 499 2.80 -2.65 -14.03
CA ALA A 499 1.60 -3.04 -14.76
C ALA A 499 0.39 -3.15 -13.81
N GLU A 500 0.60 -3.61 -12.58
CA GLU A 500 -0.42 -3.54 -11.51
C GLU A 500 -0.88 -2.10 -11.28
N PHE A 501 0.05 -1.14 -11.18
CA PHE A 501 -0.31 0.27 -10.98
C PHE A 501 -1.09 0.88 -12.15
N ILE A 502 -0.74 0.54 -13.40
CA ILE A 502 -1.51 0.97 -14.57
C ILE A 502 -2.91 0.35 -14.55
N LEU A 503 -3.02 -0.94 -14.23
CA LEU A 503 -4.31 -1.61 -14.09
C LEU A 503 -5.19 -0.92 -13.04
N PHE A 504 -4.62 -0.57 -11.88
CA PHE A 504 -5.31 0.15 -10.82
C PHE A 504 -5.77 1.54 -11.23
N ALA A 505 -4.93 2.29 -11.95
CA ALA A 505 -5.30 3.60 -12.51
C ALA A 505 -6.49 3.48 -13.47
N MET A 506 -6.48 2.49 -14.36
CA MET A 506 -7.57 2.24 -15.32
C MET A 506 -8.86 1.79 -14.63
N LEU A 507 -8.77 0.89 -13.64
CA LEU A 507 -9.92 0.45 -12.86
C LEU A 507 -10.58 1.61 -12.10
N LEU A 508 -9.79 2.47 -11.45
CA LEU A 508 -10.33 3.69 -10.80
C LEU A 508 -10.99 4.62 -11.80
N PHE A 509 -10.42 4.77 -13.00
CA PHE A 509 -11.03 5.58 -14.04
C PHE A 509 -12.38 5.01 -14.51
N ILE A 510 -12.48 3.68 -14.66
CA ILE A 510 -13.75 3.01 -14.97
C ILE A 510 -14.77 3.23 -13.86
N VAL A 511 -14.36 3.08 -12.59
CA VAL A 511 -15.23 3.34 -11.41
C VAL A 511 -15.71 4.79 -11.42
N PHE A 512 -14.82 5.75 -11.73
CA PHE A 512 -15.18 7.15 -11.92
C PHE A 512 -16.26 7.35 -13.00
N VAL A 513 -16.11 6.71 -14.17
CA VAL A 513 -17.09 6.82 -15.25
C VAL A 513 -18.45 6.25 -14.82
N ILE A 514 -18.47 5.05 -14.22
CA ILE A 514 -19.69 4.42 -13.72
C ILE A 514 -20.36 5.29 -12.66
N PHE A 515 -19.60 5.74 -11.67
CA PHE A 515 -20.10 6.60 -10.59
C PHE A 515 -20.64 7.92 -11.12
N SER A 516 -19.98 8.53 -12.12
CA SER A 516 -20.43 9.78 -12.73
C SER A 516 -21.73 9.61 -13.51
N ILE A 517 -21.90 8.50 -14.23
CA ILE A 517 -23.16 8.16 -14.91
C ILE A 517 -24.27 7.95 -13.87
N MET A 518 -24.02 7.16 -12.83
CA MET A 518 -24.99 6.92 -11.75
C MET A 518 -25.35 8.22 -11.02
N GLY A 519 -24.36 9.08 -10.78
CA GLY A 519 -24.53 10.39 -10.16
C GLY A 519 -25.30 11.39 -11.03
N TYR A 520 -25.20 11.29 -12.36
CA TYR A 520 -25.98 12.12 -13.27
C TYR A 520 -27.47 11.82 -13.20
N PHE A 521 -27.84 10.55 -13.02
CA PHE A 521 -29.23 10.11 -12.86
C PHE A 521 -29.74 10.23 -11.41
N TYR A 522 -28.89 10.66 -10.47
CA TYR A 522 -29.27 10.76 -9.07
C TYR A 522 -30.06 12.05 -8.81
N VAL A 523 -31.28 11.90 -8.28
CA VAL A 523 -32.11 13.02 -7.82
C VAL A 523 -31.99 13.13 -6.30
N SER A 524 -31.40 14.22 -5.81
CA SER A 524 -31.34 14.50 -4.36
C SER A 524 -32.73 14.75 -3.83
N THR A 525 -33.08 14.07 -2.75
CA THR A 525 -34.37 14.25 -2.08
C THR A 525 -34.10 14.86 -0.71
N ASP A 526 -34.65 16.03 -0.43
CA ASP A 526 -34.43 16.71 0.86
C ASP A 526 -35.23 15.99 1.97
N PRO A 527 -34.56 15.44 3.01
CA PRO A 527 -35.25 14.75 4.10
C PRO A 527 -36.16 15.68 4.92
N GLU A 528 -35.85 16.98 4.99
CA GLU A 528 -36.62 17.95 5.79
C GLU A 528 -37.96 18.29 5.11
N GLU A 529 -37.95 18.51 3.79
CA GLU A 529 -39.20 18.73 3.03
C GLU A 529 -40.15 17.53 3.09
N LEU A 530 -39.62 16.31 3.20
CA LEU A 530 -40.43 15.10 3.33
C LEU A 530 -40.96 14.89 4.74
N ALA A 531 -40.18 15.27 5.77
CA ALA A 531 -40.66 15.26 7.16
C ALA A 531 -41.83 16.24 7.32
N ASP A 532 -41.76 17.42 6.69
CA ASP A 532 -42.83 18.42 6.72
C ASP A 532 -44.07 17.94 5.97
N LYS A 533 -43.92 17.36 4.76
CA LYS A 533 -45.04 16.75 4.01
C LYS A 533 -45.69 15.57 4.76
N GLY A 534 -44.90 14.79 5.49
CA GLY A 534 -45.41 13.70 6.34
C GLY A 534 -46.25 14.21 7.51
N ASN A 535 -45.79 15.27 8.18
CA ASN A 535 -46.50 15.91 9.29
C ASN A 535 -47.81 16.59 8.86
N GLU A 536 -47.84 17.20 7.66
CA GLU A 536 -49.07 17.76 7.07
C GLU A 536 -50.10 16.68 6.72
N HIS A 537 -49.65 15.51 6.23
CA HIS A 537 -50.54 14.39 5.93
C HIS A 537 -51.09 13.71 7.19
N GLU A 538 -50.29 13.59 8.26
CA GLU A 538 -50.78 13.08 9.55
C GLU A 538 -51.78 14.04 10.21
N THR A 539 -51.54 15.36 10.15
CA THR A 539 -52.48 16.35 10.68
C THR A 539 -53.79 16.41 9.87
N SER A 540 -53.73 16.21 8.55
CA SER A 540 -54.90 16.05 7.67
C SER A 540 -55.68 14.74 7.93
N SER A 541 -54.97 13.63 8.17
CA SER A 541 -55.56 12.32 8.49
C SER A 541 -56.23 12.31 9.88
N LYS A 542 -55.60 12.93 10.89
CA LYS A 542 -56.18 13.10 12.23
C LYS A 542 -57.43 13.99 12.22
N LYS A 543 -57.51 15.00 11.33
CA LYS A 543 -58.75 15.78 11.11
C LYS A 543 -59.90 14.95 10.52
N LYS A 544 -59.63 13.86 9.80
CA LYS A 544 -60.66 12.96 9.25
C LYS A 544 -61.15 11.88 10.22
N HIS A 545 -60.47 11.66 11.36
CA HIS A 545 -60.83 10.64 12.35
C HIS A 545 -61.18 11.23 13.74
N GLY A 546 -61.49 12.52 13.80
CA GLY A 546 -62.10 13.14 14.98
C GLY A 546 -63.54 12.65 15.15
N TRP A 547 -63.83 12.04 16.30
CA TRP A 547 -65.17 11.61 16.72
C TRP A 547 -66.20 12.76 16.61
N PRO A 548 -67.49 12.46 16.33
CA PRO A 548 -68.52 13.48 16.27
C PRO A 548 -68.74 14.08 17.66
N CYS A 549 -68.38 15.35 17.85
CA CYS A 549 -68.84 16.11 19.01
C CYS A 549 -70.34 16.34 18.87
N TYR A 550 -71.10 15.73 19.77
CA TYR A 550 -72.47 16.11 20.08
C TYR A 550 -72.47 17.58 20.53
N GLN A 551 -73.11 18.47 19.78
CA GLN A 551 -73.38 19.85 20.22
C GLN A 551 -74.87 20.02 20.47
N GLU A 552 -75.21 19.98 21.75
CA GLU A 552 -76.45 20.48 22.31
C GLU A 552 -76.44 22.02 22.24
N ASN A 553 -77.59 22.59 21.89
CA ASN A 553 -77.82 24.03 21.76
C ASN A 553 -77.34 24.83 22.98
N LYS A 554 -76.53 25.87 22.76
CA LYS A 554 -76.75 27.23 23.29
C LYS A 554 -75.78 28.24 22.68
N ALA A 555 -76.34 29.39 22.32
CA ALA A 555 -75.66 30.57 21.82
C ALA A 555 -74.56 31.09 22.76
N ILE A 556 -73.53 31.74 22.19
CA ILE A 556 -73.09 33.13 22.48
C ILE A 556 -71.70 33.40 21.86
N LYS A 557 -71.69 34.39 20.96
CA LYS A 557 -70.67 35.43 20.66
C LYS A 557 -69.16 35.15 20.89
N GLY A 558 -68.39 35.26 19.81
CA GLY A 558 -67.45 36.38 19.63
C GLY A 558 -65.93 36.12 19.77
N CYS A 559 -65.19 36.60 18.76
CA CYS A 559 -63.78 37.08 18.79
C CYS A 559 -62.67 36.06 19.09
N LYS A 560 -61.42 36.17 18.64
CA LYS A 560 -60.65 37.06 17.73
C LYS A 560 -59.30 36.34 17.50
N TYR A 561 -58.75 36.46 16.29
CA TYR A 561 -57.33 36.20 15.97
C TYR A 561 -56.43 37.25 16.64
N TRP A 562 -55.33 36.84 17.28
CA TRP A 562 -54.09 37.60 17.54
C TRP A 562 -52.95 36.57 17.49
N SER A 563 -52.11 36.60 16.43
CA SER A 563 -50.81 37.30 16.30
C SER A 563 -49.64 36.45 16.80
#